data_AF-A0A0B8QEV1-F1
#
_entry.id   AF-A0A0B8QEV1-F1
#
_cell.length_a   1.000
_cell.length_b   1.000
_cell.length_c   1.000
_cell.angle_alpha   90.00
_cell.angle_beta   90.00
_cell.angle_gamma   90.00
#
_symmetry.space_group_name_H-M   'P 1'
#
loop_
_entity.id
_entity.type
_entity.pdbx_description
1 polymer ?
#
loop_
_entity_poly.entity_id
_entity_poly.type
_entity_poly.pdbx_seq_one_letter_code
_entity_poly.pdbx_strand_id
1 'polypeptide(L)'
;MLRRQVVRPMRRPLIVMSPKSLLRHPLCTSTLEELAEGTFQPVINEIDELEPSKIRRVVFCSGKVYFDLLEERRKREIDDVAIIRVEQLYPFPLTDVREAISIYHK
;
A
#
# COMPACT_ATOMS: atom_id res chain seq x y z
N MET A 1 -7.37 -9.79 3.67
CA MET A 1 -7.82 -10.26 2.33
C MET A 1 -8.58 -11.59 2.36
N LEU A 2 -7.98 -12.70 2.81
CA LEU A 2 -8.62 -14.03 2.76
C LEU A 2 -9.96 -14.11 3.53
N ARG A 3 -10.02 -13.56 4.74
CA ARG A 3 -11.27 -13.42 5.52
C ARG A 3 -12.38 -12.72 4.72
N ARG A 4 -12.03 -11.67 3.96
CA ARG A 4 -12.97 -10.89 3.13
C ARG A 4 -13.65 -11.75 2.06
N GLN A 5 -12.94 -12.74 1.51
CA GLN A 5 -13.47 -13.63 0.48
C GLN A 5 -14.58 -14.56 1.00
N VAL A 6 -14.52 -14.92 2.29
CA VAL A 6 -15.50 -15.80 2.94
C VAL A 6 -16.65 -15.00 3.55
N VAL A 7 -16.32 -13.97 4.33
CA VAL A 7 -17.28 -13.17 5.12
C VAL A 7 -18.20 -12.33 4.25
N ARG A 8 -17.69 -11.74 3.16
CA ARG A 8 -18.52 -10.93 2.27
C ARG A 8 -19.56 -11.84 1.58
N PRO A 9 -20.83 -11.44 1.45
CA PRO A 9 -21.86 -12.21 0.73
C PRO A 9 -21.70 -12.07 -0.80
N MET A 10 -20.47 -12.22 -1.30
CA MET A 10 -20.12 -12.15 -2.71
C MET A 10 -19.17 -13.31 -3.02
N ARG A 11 -19.44 -14.04 -4.10
CA ARG A 11 -18.61 -15.15 -4.57
C ARG A 11 -18.10 -14.83 -5.98
N ARG A 12 -17.04 -14.03 -6.04
CA ARG A 12 -16.32 -13.74 -7.29
C ARG A 12 -14.89 -14.27 -7.16
N PRO A 13 -14.26 -14.80 -8.22
CA PRO A 13 -12.88 -15.24 -8.16
C PRO A 13 -11.95 -14.12 -7.65
N LEU A 14 -11.01 -14.50 -6.79
CA LEU A 14 -9.98 -13.60 -6.26
C LEU A 14 -8.64 -14.06 -6.81
N ILE A 15 -8.04 -13.25 -7.69
CA ILE A 15 -6.71 -13.50 -8.23
C ILE A 15 -5.69 -12.82 -7.32
N VAL A 16 -4.76 -13.60 -6.76
CA VAL A 16 -3.77 -13.13 -5.79
C VAL A 16 -2.37 -13.34 -6.35
N MET A 17 -1.60 -12.26 -6.44
CA MET A 17 -0.18 -12.32 -6.80
C MET A 17 0.63 -12.60 -5.54
N SER A 18 0.63 -13.85 -5.09
CA SER A 18 1.31 -14.26 -3.85
C SER A 18 2.82 -13.99 -3.94
N PRO A 19 3.41 -13.32 -2.94
CA PRO A 19 4.82 -12.97 -2.98
C PRO A 19 5.72 -14.18 -2.68
N LYS A 20 6.94 -14.12 -3.20
CA LYS A 20 8.00 -15.12 -2.91
C LYS A 20 9.05 -14.57 -1.95
N SER A 21 9.66 -13.43 -2.32
CA SER A 21 10.72 -12.79 -1.52
C SER A 21 10.19 -12.20 -0.21
N LEU A 22 8.94 -11.69 -0.20
CA LEU A 22 8.38 -11.03 0.97
C LEU A 22 8.11 -11.98 2.15
N LEU A 23 8.10 -13.30 1.92
CA LEU A 23 7.88 -14.29 2.97
C LEU A 23 8.93 -14.26 4.09
N ARG A 24 10.11 -13.68 3.83
CA ARG A 24 11.22 -13.57 4.79
C ARG A 24 11.78 -12.15 4.89
N HIS A 25 11.08 -11.17 4.32
CA HIS A 25 11.59 -9.80 4.28
C HIS A 25 11.37 -9.11 5.63
N PRO A 26 12.40 -8.50 6.25
CA PRO A 26 12.30 -7.97 7.62
C PRO A 26 11.30 -6.83 7.74
N LEU A 27 11.14 -6.02 6.70
CA LEU A 27 10.15 -4.92 6.66
C LEU A 27 8.72 -5.39 6.34
N CYS A 28 8.52 -6.65 5.96
CA CYS A 28 7.21 -7.19 5.60
C CYS A 28 6.60 -7.97 6.77
N THR A 29 6.43 -7.29 7.89
CA THR A 29 5.83 -7.82 9.12
C THR A 29 4.54 -7.06 9.45
N SER A 30 3.64 -7.69 10.19
CA SER A 30 2.38 -7.10 10.65
C SER A 30 2.17 -7.42 12.12
N THR A 31 1.56 -6.51 12.87
CA THR A 31 1.28 -6.72 14.30
C THR A 31 -0.03 -7.47 14.51
N LEU A 32 -0.27 -7.92 15.75
CA LEU A 32 -1.53 -8.58 16.09
C LEU A 32 -2.69 -7.58 16.10
N GLU A 33 -2.46 -6.32 16.49
CA GLU A 33 -3.50 -5.29 16.46
C GLU A 33 -3.99 -5.03 15.02
N GLU A 34 -3.08 -4.96 14.05
CA GLU A 34 -3.42 -4.81 12.62
C GLU A 34 -4.32 -5.95 12.10
N LEU A 35 -4.20 -7.16 12.67
CA LEU A 35 -5.02 -8.30 12.31
C LEU A 35 -6.36 -8.35 13.07
N ALA A 36 -6.38 -7.87 14.32
CA ALA A 36 -7.55 -7.91 15.18
C ALA A 36 -8.55 -6.79 14.83
N GLU A 37 -8.06 -5.57 14.66
CA GLU A 37 -8.87 -4.36 14.48
C GLU A 37 -8.77 -3.80 13.05
N GLY A 38 -7.72 -4.16 12.31
CA GLY A 38 -7.52 -3.69 10.96
C GLY A 38 -8.48 -4.31 9.93
N THR A 39 -8.54 -3.67 8.78
CA THR A 39 -9.29 -4.12 7.61
C THR A 39 -8.40 -4.25 6.39
N PHE A 40 -8.89 -4.90 5.34
CA PHE A 40 -8.16 -4.90 4.07
C PHE A 40 -8.24 -3.51 3.44
N GLN A 41 -7.07 -2.89 3.27
CA GLN A 41 -6.92 -1.58 2.64
C GLN A 41 -6.66 -1.76 1.13
N PRO A 42 -7.57 -1.30 0.24
CA PRO A 42 -7.36 -1.38 -1.21
C PRO A 42 -6.18 -0.54 -1.70
N VAL A 43 -5.93 0.57 -1.00
CA VAL A 43 -4.81 1.48 -1.19
C VAL A 43 -4.18 1.71 0.18
N ILE A 44 -2.85 1.66 0.26
CA ILE A 44 -2.11 1.99 1.47
C ILE A 44 -1.29 3.24 1.18
N ASN A 45 -1.47 4.26 2.01
CA ASN A 45 -0.78 5.53 1.90
C ASN A 45 0.70 5.42 2.30
N GLU A 46 1.40 6.54 2.15
CA GLU A 46 2.76 6.68 2.65
C GLU A 46 2.83 6.38 4.16
N ILE A 47 3.86 5.65 4.58
CA ILE A 47 4.07 5.27 5.99
C ILE A 47 5.05 6.18 6.71
N ASP A 48 5.99 6.79 5.97
CA ASP A 48 6.97 7.69 6.54
C ASP A 48 6.35 9.09 6.72
N GLU A 49 6.75 9.79 7.77
CA GLU A 49 6.31 11.16 8.03
C GLU A 49 6.98 12.12 7.02
N LEU A 50 6.35 12.30 5.87
CA LEU A 50 6.75 13.26 4.85
C LEU A 50 5.84 14.49 4.89
N GLU A 51 6.44 15.66 4.70
CA GLU A 51 5.68 16.91 4.65
C GLU A 51 4.93 17.01 3.32
N PRO A 52 3.58 17.01 3.32
CA PRO A 52 2.81 16.96 2.07
C PRO A 52 3.08 18.13 1.13
N SER A 53 3.46 19.28 1.69
CA SER A 53 3.79 20.51 0.96
C SER A 53 5.07 20.41 0.11
N LYS A 54 6.00 19.52 0.47
CA LYS A 54 7.29 19.32 -0.21
C LYS A 54 7.23 18.28 -1.31
N ILE A 55 6.18 17.46 -1.34
CA ILE A 55 6.08 16.34 -2.26
C ILE A 55 5.85 16.85 -3.68
N ARG A 56 6.82 16.55 -4.56
CA ARG A 56 6.78 16.88 -5.99
C ARG A 56 6.28 15.72 -6.84
N ARG A 57 6.43 14.49 -6.37
CA ARG A 57 6.10 13.28 -7.12
C ARG A 57 5.43 12.25 -6.23
N VAL A 58 4.36 11.65 -6.76
CA VAL A 58 3.72 10.48 -6.18
C VAL A 58 4.01 9.27 -7.09
N VAL A 59 4.54 8.20 -6.51
CA VAL A 59 4.83 6.95 -7.20
C VAL A 59 3.82 5.89 -6.76
N PHE A 60 3.00 5.42 -7.70
CA PHE A 60 2.12 4.27 -7.47
C PHE A 60 2.87 2.98 -7.70
N CYS A 61 2.69 2.04 -6.79
CA CYS A 61 3.30 0.73 -6.87
C CYS A 61 2.37 -0.37 -6.33
N SER A 62 2.69 -1.63 -6.59
CA SER A 62 1.95 -2.78 -6.06
C SER A 62 2.91 -3.94 -5.80
N GLY A 63 2.70 -4.65 -4.70
CA GLY A 63 3.51 -5.81 -4.32
C GLY A 63 4.95 -5.44 -3.94
N LYS A 64 5.89 -6.35 -4.23
CA LYS A 64 7.27 -6.30 -3.67
C LYS A 64 8.08 -5.06 -4.03
N VAL A 65 7.82 -4.45 -5.18
CA VAL A 65 8.60 -3.28 -5.65
C VAL A 65 8.49 -2.10 -4.69
N TYR A 66 7.45 -2.04 -3.86
CA TYR A 66 7.33 -1.07 -2.78
C TYR A 66 8.54 -1.07 -1.85
N PHE A 67 8.99 -2.24 -1.39
CA PHE A 67 10.09 -2.34 -0.44
C PHE A 67 11.41 -1.92 -1.09
N ASP A 68 11.63 -2.35 -2.34
CA ASP A 68 12.80 -1.96 -3.12
C ASP A 68 12.87 -0.41 -3.28
N LEU A 69 11.72 0.24 -3.54
CA LEU A 69 11.61 1.70 -3.64
C LEU A 69 11.78 2.41 -2.29
N LEU A 70 11.19 1.86 -1.23
CA LEU A 70 11.27 2.42 0.12
C LEU A 70 12.71 2.42 0.64
N GLU A 71 13.43 1.32 0.45
CA GLU A 71 14.83 1.18 0.84
C GLU A 71 15.73 2.17 0.09
N GLU A 72 15.56 2.28 -1.24
CA GLU A 72 16.34 3.24 -2.03
C GLU A 72 15.99 4.69 -1.68
N ARG A 73 14.72 5.01 -1.39
CA ARG A 73 14.32 6.35 -0.96
C ARG A 73 14.99 6.72 0.36
N ARG A 74 14.90 5.85 1.36
CA ARG A 74 15.50 6.07 2.69
C ARG A 74 17.03 6.17 2.60
N LYS A 75 17.66 5.33 1.79
CA LYS A 75 19.12 5.34 1.57
C LYS A 75 19.63 6.62 0.92
N ARG A 76 18.82 7.25 0.07
CA ARG A 76 19.15 8.50 -0.62
C ARG A 76 18.63 9.74 0.10
N GLU A 77 17.96 9.57 1.25
CA GLU A 77 17.38 10.65 2.05
C GLU A 77 16.45 11.57 1.24
N ILE A 78 15.67 10.97 0.33
CA ILE A 78 14.75 11.69 -0.55
C ILE A 78 13.42 11.91 0.19
N ASP A 79 13.02 13.18 0.35
CA ASP A 79 11.80 13.61 1.06
C ASP A 79 10.72 14.22 0.13
N ASP A 80 11.02 14.42 -1.16
CA ASP A 80 10.11 15.02 -2.14
C ASP A 80 9.26 14.00 -2.92
N VAL A 81 9.33 12.71 -2.56
CA VAL A 81 8.61 11.61 -3.23
C VAL A 81 7.81 10.74 -2.26
N ALA A 82 6.48 10.74 -2.44
CA ALA A 82 5.59 9.80 -1.76
C ALA A 82 5.39 8.52 -2.58
N ILE A 83 5.32 7.39 -1.90
CA ILE A 83 5.10 6.06 -2.46
C ILE A 83 3.75 5.55 -1.96
N ILE A 84 2.81 5.37 -2.88
CA ILE A 84 1.47 4.87 -2.57
C ILE A 84 1.33 3.44 -3.11
N ARG A 85 0.83 2.54 -2.27
CA ARG A 85 0.58 1.15 -2.67
C ARG A 85 -0.86 0.95 -3.11
N VAL A 86 -1.04 0.37 -4.28
CA VAL A 86 -2.35 -0.08 -4.76
C VAL A 86 -2.40 -1.61 -4.63
N GLU A 87 -3.03 -2.07 -3.55
CA GLU A 87 -3.13 -3.50 -3.22
C GLU A 87 -4.29 -4.19 -3.96
N GLN A 88 -5.32 -3.43 -4.33
CA GLN A 88 -6.43 -3.92 -5.14
C GLN A 88 -6.41 -3.27 -6.53
N LEU A 89 -5.96 -4.01 -7.54
CA LEU A 89 -5.97 -3.53 -8.93
C LEU A 89 -7.36 -3.64 -9.57
N TYR A 90 -8.17 -4.63 -9.16
CA TYR A 90 -9.52 -4.83 -9.68
C TYR A 90 -10.49 -5.33 -8.60
N PRO A 91 -11.71 -4.77 -8.51
CA PRO A 91 -12.16 -3.51 -9.14
C PRO A 91 -11.30 -2.32 -8.68
N PHE A 92 -11.01 -1.38 -9.58
CA PHE A 92 -10.08 -0.29 -9.31
C PHE A 92 -10.64 0.66 -8.23
N PRO A 93 -9.93 0.88 -7.11
CA PRO A 93 -10.40 1.67 -5.98
C PRO A 93 -10.24 3.18 -6.23
N LEU A 94 -11.06 3.74 -7.12
CA LEU A 94 -11.00 5.16 -7.51
C LEU A 94 -11.13 6.12 -6.32
N THR A 95 -11.99 5.81 -5.37
CA THR A 95 -12.24 6.65 -4.18
C THR A 95 -11.01 6.68 -3.28
N ASP A 96 -10.48 5.51 -2.95
CA ASP A 96 -9.34 5.38 -2.03
C ASP A 96 -8.07 5.99 -2.66
N VAL A 97 -7.85 5.80 -3.97
CA VAL A 97 -6.73 6.43 -4.69
C VAL A 97 -6.87 7.95 -4.70
N ARG A 98 -8.07 8.48 -4.94
CA ARG A 98 -8.29 9.93 -4.96
C ARG A 98 -8.05 10.54 -3.58
N GLU A 99 -8.52 9.89 -2.53
CA GLU A 99 -8.30 10.30 -1.14
C GLU A 99 -6.80 10.32 -0.82
N ALA A 100 -6.07 9.27 -1.19
CA ALA A 100 -4.62 9.18 -1.01
C ALA A 100 -3.84 10.31 -1.70
N ILE A 101 -4.25 10.69 -2.91
CA ILE A 101 -3.61 11.77 -3.68
C ILE A 101 -3.97 13.15 -3.14
N SER A 102 -5.17 13.33 -2.59
CA SER A 102 -5.68 14.63 -2.16
C SER A 102 -4.79 15.31 -1.11
N ILE A 103 -4.05 14.51 -0.35
CA ILE A 103 -3.10 14.97 0.67
C ILE A 103 -1.94 15.77 0.05
N TYR A 104 -1.53 15.41 -1.17
CA TYR A 104 -0.37 15.99 -1.85
C TYR A 104 -0.77 17.02 -2.93
N HIS A 105 -2.06 17.11 -3.23
CA HIS A 105 -2.59 18.04 -4.22
C HIS A 105 -2.96 19.37 -3.53
N LYS A 106 -2.31 20.46 -3.93
CA LYS A 106 -2.84 21.81 -3.73
C LYS A 106 -3.87 22.14 -4.80
#